data_AF-A0A0D3I4G1-F1
#
_entry.id   AF-A0A0D3I4G1-F1
#
_cell.length_a   1.000
_cell.length_b   1.000
_cell.length_c   1.000
_cell.angle_alpha   90.00
_cell.angle_beta   90.00
_cell.angle_gamma   90.00
#
_symmetry.space_group_name_H-M   'P 1'
#
loop_
_entity.id
_entity.type
_entity.pdbx_description
1 polymer ?
#
loop_
_entity_poly.entity_id
_entity_poly.type
_entity_poly.pdbx_seq_one_letter_code
_entity_poly.pdbx_strand_id
1 'polypeptide(L)'
;MIDDLSSKRHCAAGSNWNPVEERCICPIGRNGTRCDSDSLPACRAAVGSTAVSCTVGRPQHCECLEQCVAAGAFVAHMYRYCFTTADAEPLSDIPSTESAFFWRWNPMAGWRGRKGLRAATRLEALTHEFTPKLQHLPLSNCIDRCSERGGCLAAVAPQRASPRRVSAACRCDSYYFGKTCHRHSSPHCWNGCSGRGECVDGFCVCRGGSYGPACALGGGGGGGGGSGGGSGSGGGGGGGGGGGRRPTVYVYDLPPVVLRRRAFASDRDPIFNTHHAFLEALLADAPSLARSPAEAALFLVPAFATNMEALREYYSHAQRHVATHHPWWTASGGANHLWWSTADGGGCELNQLRETRHSVAVAHYIKANRSGGYRRTNERCGVASKDVAAPPKLPFATEERLLRAGRRPLAARALRFFFAGNVPDSHLPGFDQRTDDDLGREAYSEGVRQLVWKHLRKADGFKVVARSPSYEDDWADARVCLAPLGVGWGIRLLWSVLAGCVPLLASSEVSPWFDRVLPWEGMALLGVDQRELPRLPALLARLPEETLVQKQKALWHYRRTLLWPPAGIAYNVTLREICVRAEGLARGRGARWKWDCDALLPAGLTQSLHSKRWKGSK
;
A
#
# COMPACT_ATOMS: atom_id res chain seq x y z
N MET A 1 -13.36 31.95 44.49
CA MET A 1 -12.30 32.05 43.49
C MET A 1 -11.49 30.75 43.49
N ILE A 2 -11.98 29.76 42.76
CA ILE A 2 -11.17 28.65 42.26
C ILE A 2 -11.31 28.84 40.75
N ASP A 3 -10.32 29.48 40.15
CA ASP A 3 -10.27 29.65 38.70
C ASP A 3 -10.13 28.25 38.08
N ASP A 4 -11.21 27.85 37.42
CA ASP A 4 -11.28 26.75 36.49
C ASP A 4 -10.33 27.02 35.33
N LEU A 5 -9.08 26.55 35.45
CA LEU A 5 -8.09 26.48 34.37
C LEU A 5 -8.46 25.42 33.31
N SER A 6 -9.75 25.28 33.00
CA SER A 6 -10.25 24.75 31.74
C SER A 6 -10.12 25.80 30.64
N SER A 7 -8.90 26.27 30.36
CA SER A 7 -8.64 27.02 29.13
C SER A 7 -9.03 26.11 27.95
N LYS A 8 -10.22 26.36 27.42
CA LYS A 8 -11.02 25.52 26.54
C LYS A 8 -10.21 24.90 25.39
N ARG A 9 -9.78 23.65 25.56
CA ARG A 9 -9.33 22.74 24.49
C ARG A 9 -10.53 22.34 23.62
N HIS A 10 -11.07 23.27 22.83
CA HIS A 10 -12.26 23.02 22.01
C HIS A 10 -11.92 23.20 20.54
N CYS A 11 -11.86 22.09 19.81
CA CYS A 11 -11.94 22.10 18.36
C CYS A 11 -13.39 22.32 17.93
N ALA A 12 -13.60 22.90 16.75
CA ALA A 12 -14.91 23.02 16.14
C ALA A 12 -15.54 21.63 15.96
N ALA A 13 -16.89 21.60 15.92
CA ALA A 13 -17.64 20.38 15.67
C ALA A 13 -17.16 19.67 14.39
N GLY A 14 -17.05 18.33 14.44
CA GLY A 14 -16.54 17.53 13.32
C GLY A 14 -15.01 17.48 13.19
N SER A 15 -14.26 18.01 14.16
CA SER A 15 -12.79 17.98 14.20
C SER A 15 -12.27 17.24 15.45
N ASN A 16 -10.99 16.85 15.45
CA ASN A 16 -10.40 16.09 16.55
C ASN A 16 -9.32 16.89 17.28
N TRP A 17 -9.29 16.84 18.61
CA TRP A 17 -8.15 17.31 19.38
C TRP A 17 -7.06 16.24 19.44
N ASN A 18 -5.84 16.56 19.05
CA ASN A 18 -4.68 15.71 19.22
C ASN A 18 -3.91 16.19 20.47
N PRO A 19 -3.96 15.45 21.61
CA PRO A 19 -3.32 15.86 22.85
C PRO A 19 -1.79 15.73 22.84
N VAL A 20 -1.22 15.02 21.86
CA VAL A 20 0.23 14.85 21.71
C VAL A 20 0.84 16.03 20.97
N GLU A 21 0.12 16.56 19.98
CA GLU A 21 0.54 17.71 19.18
C GLU A 21 -0.04 19.02 19.68
N GLU A 22 -0.87 18.97 20.73
CA GLU A 22 -1.58 20.09 21.33
C GLU A 22 -2.30 20.99 20.31
N ARG A 23 -2.92 20.36 19.31
CA ARG A 23 -3.63 21.05 18.23
C ARG A 23 -4.86 20.29 17.75
N CYS A 24 -5.74 21.01 17.06
CA CYS A 24 -6.84 20.40 16.34
C CYS A 24 -6.39 19.82 15.00
N ILE A 25 -6.90 18.64 14.67
CA ILE A 25 -6.80 17.99 13.37
C ILE A 25 -8.10 18.25 12.63
N CYS A 26 -7.99 19.02 11.55
CA CYS A 26 -9.14 19.48 10.79
C CYS A 26 -9.50 18.50 9.67
N PRO A 27 -10.81 18.29 9.41
CA PRO A 27 -11.23 17.66 8.17
C PRO A 27 -10.86 18.55 6.97
N ILE A 28 -10.85 17.96 5.77
CA ILE A 28 -10.58 18.72 4.54
C ILE A 28 -11.63 19.83 4.37
N GLY A 29 -11.19 21.04 4.00
CA GLY A 29 -12.06 22.23 3.90
C GLY A 29 -12.25 23.01 5.18
N ARG A 30 -11.61 22.60 6.27
CA ARG A 30 -11.53 23.37 7.52
C ARG A 30 -10.07 23.71 7.82
N ASN A 31 -9.83 24.82 8.51
CA ASN A 31 -8.50 25.24 8.94
C ASN A 31 -8.61 26.14 10.18
N GLY A 32 -7.48 26.72 10.60
CA GLY A 32 -7.36 27.48 11.83
C GLY A 32 -6.96 26.58 13.00
N THR A 33 -6.52 27.20 14.10
CA THR A 33 -6.06 26.47 15.29
C THR A 33 -7.15 25.65 15.95
N ARG A 34 -8.42 26.00 15.69
CA ARG A 34 -9.62 25.29 16.18
C ARG A 34 -10.46 24.64 15.09
N CYS A 35 -10.03 24.64 13.82
CA CYS A 35 -10.83 24.13 12.69
C CYS A 35 -12.19 24.85 12.51
N ASP A 36 -12.29 26.10 12.96
CA ASP A 36 -13.49 26.94 12.96
C ASP A 36 -13.64 27.79 11.69
N SER A 37 -12.56 27.95 10.91
CA SER A 37 -12.58 28.64 9.62
C SER A 37 -12.66 27.68 8.44
N ASP A 38 -13.31 28.15 7.38
CA ASP A 38 -13.34 27.48 6.10
C ASP A 38 -11.99 27.56 5.40
N SER A 39 -11.63 26.50 4.69
CA SER A 39 -10.45 26.46 3.84
C SER A 39 -10.81 25.99 2.44
N LEU A 40 -9.91 26.27 1.50
CA LEU A 40 -10.07 25.91 0.09
C LEU A 40 -11.38 26.47 -0.53
N PRO A 41 -11.77 27.74 -0.31
CA PRO A 41 -13.04 28.27 -0.82
C PRO A 41 -13.15 28.15 -2.35
N ALA A 42 -12.02 28.26 -3.07
CA ALA A 42 -12.04 28.13 -4.52
C ALA A 42 -12.30 26.70 -5.02
N CYS A 43 -12.12 25.70 -4.15
CA CYS A 43 -12.37 24.30 -4.46
C CYS A 43 -13.85 23.91 -4.39
N ARG A 44 -14.71 24.81 -3.92
CA ARG A 44 -16.16 24.59 -3.80
C ARG A 44 -16.83 24.63 -5.16
N ALA A 45 -17.83 23.80 -5.36
CA ALA A 45 -18.62 23.84 -6.59
C ALA A 45 -19.65 25.00 -6.61
N ALA A 46 -20.09 25.47 -5.44
CA ALA A 46 -21.04 26.55 -5.31
C ALA A 46 -20.78 27.35 -4.02
N VAL A 47 -21.29 28.58 -3.97
CA VAL A 47 -21.31 29.38 -2.73
C VAL A 47 -22.07 28.61 -1.65
N GLY A 48 -21.49 28.49 -0.46
CA GLY A 48 -22.07 27.76 0.67
C GLY A 48 -21.84 26.24 0.65
N SER A 49 -21.26 25.68 -0.42
CA SER A 49 -20.88 24.27 -0.45
C SER A 49 -19.79 23.96 0.58
N THR A 50 -19.95 22.87 1.32
CA THR A 50 -18.93 22.41 2.30
C THR A 50 -18.01 21.33 1.73
N ALA A 51 -18.37 20.73 0.59
CA ALA A 51 -17.59 19.69 -0.05
C ALA A 51 -16.42 20.30 -0.82
N VAL A 52 -15.20 19.94 -0.43
CA VAL A 52 -13.97 20.33 -1.13
C VAL A 52 -12.99 19.17 -1.21
N SER A 53 -12.17 19.16 -2.25
CA SER A 53 -11.12 18.16 -2.42
C SER A 53 -10.01 18.71 -3.31
N CYS A 54 -8.78 18.38 -2.95
CA CYS A 54 -7.58 18.68 -3.75
C CYS A 54 -7.26 17.56 -4.75
N THR A 55 -7.91 16.40 -4.65
CA THR A 55 -7.55 15.21 -5.43
C THR A 55 -8.76 14.70 -6.18
N VAL A 56 -9.31 15.54 -7.05
CA VAL A 56 -10.43 15.21 -7.92
C VAL A 56 -9.94 14.84 -9.32
N GLY A 57 -10.66 13.94 -9.98
CA GLY A 57 -10.36 13.52 -11.34
C GLY A 57 -11.01 14.41 -12.40
N ARG A 58 -11.01 15.74 -12.21
CA ARG A 58 -11.63 16.74 -13.10
C ARG A 58 -10.92 18.09 -13.00
N PRO A 59 -11.06 18.99 -14.00
CA PRO A 59 -10.62 20.37 -13.87
C PRO A 59 -11.28 21.09 -12.70
N GLN A 60 -10.51 21.93 -12.01
CA GLN A 60 -10.95 22.85 -10.96
C GLN A 60 -10.51 24.26 -11.30
N HIS A 61 -11.00 25.26 -10.57
CA HIS A 61 -10.50 26.62 -10.72
C HIS A 61 -9.01 26.68 -10.36
N CYS A 62 -8.18 27.43 -11.09
CA CYS A 62 -6.73 27.45 -10.84
C CYS A 62 -6.39 27.93 -9.41
N GLU A 63 -7.15 28.87 -8.86
CA GLU A 63 -7.06 29.28 -7.45
C GLU A 63 -7.26 28.11 -6.46
N CYS A 64 -8.14 27.14 -6.76
CA CYS A 64 -8.28 25.94 -5.91
C CYS A 64 -6.96 25.16 -5.84
N LEU A 65 -6.27 25.02 -6.98
CA LEU A 65 -4.99 24.34 -7.02
C LEU A 65 -3.97 25.07 -6.15
N GLU A 66 -3.90 26.39 -6.24
CA GLU A 66 -3.01 27.23 -5.42
C GLU A 66 -3.27 27.04 -3.93
N GLN A 67 -4.55 27.09 -3.53
CA GLN A 67 -4.99 26.87 -2.16
C GLN A 67 -4.64 25.46 -1.68
N CYS A 68 -4.80 24.45 -2.54
CA CYS A 68 -4.41 23.07 -2.23
C CYS A 68 -2.91 22.92 -2.02
N VAL A 69 -2.07 23.51 -2.89
CA VAL A 69 -0.61 23.50 -2.71
C VAL A 69 -0.21 24.22 -1.43
N ALA A 70 -0.81 25.38 -1.15
CA ALA A 70 -0.58 26.13 0.08
C ALA A 70 -1.00 25.35 1.34
N ALA A 71 -2.07 24.56 1.25
CA ALA A 71 -2.51 23.64 2.30
C ALA A 71 -1.62 22.39 2.44
N GLY A 72 -0.60 22.24 1.59
CA GLY A 72 0.36 21.14 1.64
C GLY A 72 -0.05 19.92 0.81
N ALA A 73 -0.93 20.06 -0.18
CA ALA A 73 -1.28 18.95 -1.06
C ALA A 73 -0.10 18.50 -1.92
N PHE A 74 0.00 17.18 -2.13
CA PHE A 74 0.97 16.63 -3.07
C PHE A 74 0.55 16.89 -4.52
N VAL A 75 1.29 17.76 -5.21
CA VAL A 75 0.95 18.30 -6.54
C VAL A 75 0.71 17.27 -7.63
N ALA A 76 1.40 16.13 -7.63
CA ALA A 76 1.21 15.11 -8.67
C ALA A 76 -0.15 14.37 -8.56
N HIS A 77 -0.91 14.61 -7.50
CA HIS A 77 -2.24 14.04 -7.28
C HIS A 77 -3.40 14.90 -7.75
N MET A 78 -3.11 16.13 -8.11
CA MET A 78 -4.08 17.11 -8.56
C MET A 78 -4.26 16.98 -10.08
N TYR A 79 -5.46 17.27 -10.58
CA TYR A 79 -5.76 17.15 -12.02
C TYR A 79 -4.89 18.09 -12.84
N ARG A 80 -4.38 17.63 -14.00
CA ARG A 80 -3.38 18.36 -14.81
C ARG A 80 -3.91 19.59 -15.55
N TYR A 81 -5.21 19.84 -15.45
CA TYR A 81 -5.87 20.99 -16.07
C TYR A 81 -6.64 21.79 -15.02
N CYS A 82 -6.61 23.10 -15.15
CA CYS A 82 -7.43 24.03 -14.38
C CYS A 82 -8.03 25.09 -15.31
N PHE A 83 -8.95 25.89 -14.78
CA PHE A 83 -9.55 27.01 -15.52
C PHE A 83 -9.58 28.29 -14.70
N THR A 84 -9.74 29.42 -15.38
CA THR A 84 -9.96 30.75 -14.80
C THR A 84 -11.14 31.43 -15.49
N THR A 85 -11.91 32.21 -14.74
CA THR A 85 -13.03 33.02 -15.23
C THR A 85 -12.78 34.50 -14.95
N ALA A 86 -13.12 35.40 -15.89
CA ALA A 86 -12.74 36.81 -15.82
C ALA A 86 -13.46 37.61 -14.71
N ASP A 87 -14.71 37.27 -14.37
CA ASP A 87 -15.58 38.12 -13.52
C ASP A 87 -16.48 37.32 -12.56
N ALA A 88 -16.05 36.12 -12.15
CA ALA A 88 -16.82 35.27 -11.24
C ALA A 88 -16.00 34.89 -10.00
N GLU A 89 -16.68 34.64 -8.88
CA GLU A 89 -16.05 34.00 -7.73
C GLU A 89 -15.35 32.70 -8.17
N PRO A 90 -14.15 32.40 -7.62
CA PRO A 90 -13.29 31.35 -8.13
C PRO A 90 -13.79 29.95 -7.75
N LEU A 91 -14.97 29.53 -8.20
CA LEU A 91 -15.60 28.26 -7.89
C LEU A 91 -15.16 27.15 -8.87
N SER A 92 -15.16 25.91 -8.40
CA SER A 92 -14.71 24.72 -9.12
C SER A 92 -15.84 23.91 -9.79
N ASP A 93 -17.01 24.51 -10.03
CA ASP A 93 -17.96 23.98 -11.02
C ASP A 93 -17.49 24.37 -12.42
N ILE A 94 -17.57 23.43 -13.36
CA ILE A 94 -17.08 23.64 -14.71
C ILE A 94 -17.94 24.72 -15.37
N PRO A 95 -17.33 25.79 -15.93
CA PRO A 95 -18.08 26.89 -16.49
C PRO A 95 -18.84 26.43 -17.75
N SER A 96 -20.13 26.79 -17.82
CA SER A 96 -20.97 26.57 -19.01
C SER A 96 -20.65 27.51 -20.16
N THR A 97 -19.95 28.62 -19.88
CA THR A 97 -19.63 29.67 -20.84
C THR A 97 -18.33 29.37 -21.60
N GLU A 98 -18.22 29.96 -22.79
CA GLU A 98 -16.97 30.00 -23.57
C GLU A 98 -15.96 31.02 -23.01
N SER A 99 -16.35 31.85 -22.04
CA SER A 99 -15.49 32.88 -21.43
C SER A 99 -14.44 32.35 -20.44
N ALA A 100 -14.34 31.04 -20.28
CA ALA A 100 -13.36 30.41 -19.41
C ALA A 100 -12.07 30.10 -20.16
N PHE A 101 -10.93 30.45 -19.55
CA PHE A 101 -9.61 30.10 -20.06
C PHE A 101 -9.11 28.84 -19.38
N PHE A 102 -8.65 27.88 -20.18
CA PHE A 102 -8.15 26.61 -19.67
C PHE A 102 -6.63 26.56 -19.73
N TRP A 103 -6.05 25.93 -18.71
CA TRP A 103 -4.62 25.86 -18.52
C TRP A 103 -4.22 24.44 -18.20
N ARG A 104 -3.18 23.96 -18.86
CA ARG A 104 -2.44 22.78 -18.46
C ARG A 104 -1.28 23.21 -17.57
N TRP A 105 -1.14 22.61 -16.41
CA TRP A 105 -0.02 22.88 -15.51
C TRP A 105 0.90 21.66 -15.41
N ASN A 106 2.19 21.90 -15.16
CA ASN A 106 3.14 20.84 -14.88
C ASN A 106 3.42 20.78 -13.36
N PRO A 107 2.89 19.77 -12.63
CA PRO A 107 3.07 19.67 -11.18
C PRO A 107 4.55 19.47 -10.78
N MET A 108 5.39 18.94 -11.68
CA MET A 108 6.80 18.66 -11.42
C MET A 108 7.74 19.82 -11.75
N ALA A 109 7.29 20.84 -12.49
CA ALA A 109 8.10 22.02 -12.80
C ALA A 109 8.12 23.07 -11.67
N GLY A 110 7.38 22.83 -10.59
CA GLY A 110 7.22 23.77 -9.48
C GLY A 110 6.27 24.92 -9.83
N TRP A 111 5.38 25.25 -8.89
CA TRP A 111 4.52 26.42 -8.97
C TRP A 111 5.21 27.60 -8.27
N ARG A 112 6.22 28.20 -8.91
CA ARG A 112 6.71 29.54 -8.52
C ARG A 112 6.30 30.54 -9.58
N GLY A 113 5.15 31.17 -9.35
CA GLY A 113 4.61 32.31 -10.13
C GLY A 113 4.36 32.02 -11.61
N ARG A 114 3.16 31.54 -11.97
CA ARG A 114 2.57 31.37 -13.34
C ARG A 114 3.43 30.73 -14.47
N LYS A 115 4.74 30.54 -14.32
CA LYS A 115 5.68 29.98 -15.32
C LYS A 115 5.46 28.49 -15.61
N GLY A 116 4.64 27.81 -14.81
CA GLY A 116 4.29 26.39 -14.97
C GLY A 116 2.97 26.12 -15.71
N LEU A 117 2.23 27.17 -16.11
CA LEU A 117 0.96 27.07 -16.83
C LEU A 117 1.18 27.23 -18.34
N ARG A 118 0.52 26.40 -19.13
CA ARG A 118 0.44 26.51 -20.59
C ARG A 118 -1.03 26.59 -20.97
N ALA A 119 -1.37 27.47 -21.91
CA ALA A 119 -2.72 27.52 -22.44
C ALA A 119 -3.14 26.15 -22.98
N ALA A 120 -4.37 25.75 -22.70
CA ALA A 120 -4.98 24.53 -23.20
C ALA A 120 -6.33 24.88 -23.83
N THR A 121 -6.74 24.10 -24.83
CA THR A 121 -8.08 24.25 -25.40
C THR A 121 -9.13 23.71 -24.41
N ARG A 122 -10.37 24.23 -24.52
CA ARG A 122 -11.53 23.71 -23.78
C ARG A 122 -11.70 22.20 -23.99
N LEU A 123 -11.57 21.74 -25.23
CA LEU A 123 -11.70 20.33 -25.58
C LEU A 123 -10.64 19.47 -24.88
N GLU A 124 -9.37 19.88 -24.91
CA GLU A 124 -8.30 19.14 -24.23
C GLU A 124 -8.52 19.06 -22.72
N ALA A 125 -8.90 20.17 -22.08
CA ALA A 125 -9.05 20.22 -20.63
C ALA A 125 -10.29 19.45 -20.13
N LEU A 126 -11.38 19.47 -20.90
CA LEU A 126 -12.63 18.78 -20.54
C LEU A 126 -12.67 17.32 -20.96
N THR A 127 -11.75 16.86 -21.81
CA THR A 127 -11.63 15.44 -22.16
C THR A 127 -11.11 14.65 -20.96
N HIS A 128 -11.78 13.55 -20.63
CA HIS A 128 -11.40 12.72 -19.51
C HIS A 128 -10.09 11.97 -19.78
N GLU A 129 -9.08 12.16 -18.91
CA GLU A 129 -7.70 11.71 -19.11
C GLU A 129 -7.55 10.22 -19.48
N PHE A 130 -8.33 9.34 -18.84
CA PHE A 130 -8.23 7.88 -19.08
C PHE A 130 -9.27 7.33 -20.05
N THR A 131 -10.21 8.15 -20.51
CA THR A 131 -11.32 7.69 -21.35
C THR A 131 -11.71 8.81 -22.29
N PRO A 132 -11.00 8.97 -23.43
CA PRO A 132 -11.18 10.10 -24.33
C PRO A 132 -12.59 10.23 -24.94
N LYS A 133 -13.41 9.18 -24.84
CA LYS A 133 -14.82 9.17 -25.23
C LYS A 133 -15.75 9.84 -24.19
N LEU A 134 -15.22 10.27 -23.05
CA LEU A 134 -15.97 10.96 -22.00
C LEU A 134 -15.49 12.41 -21.87
N GLN A 135 -16.43 13.31 -21.61
CA GLN A 135 -16.18 14.72 -21.34
C GLN A 135 -16.75 15.14 -20.00
N HIS A 136 -16.04 16.04 -19.33
CA HIS A 136 -16.49 16.74 -18.15
C HIS A 136 -17.47 17.86 -18.53
N LEU A 137 -18.58 17.94 -17.80
CA LEU A 137 -19.64 18.93 -17.99
C LEU A 137 -19.85 19.76 -16.71
N PRO A 138 -20.46 20.97 -16.83
CA PRO A 138 -21.02 21.67 -15.67
C PRO A 138 -21.97 20.78 -14.88
N LEU A 139 -21.95 20.89 -13.55
CA LEU A 139 -22.76 20.04 -12.66
C LEU A 139 -24.25 20.14 -12.92
N SER A 140 -24.74 21.27 -13.45
CA SER A 140 -26.14 21.46 -13.87
C SER A 140 -26.63 20.45 -14.91
N ASN A 141 -25.73 19.76 -15.62
CA ASN A 141 -26.07 18.73 -16.59
C ASN A 141 -26.34 17.35 -15.95
N CYS A 142 -26.06 17.21 -14.66
CA CYS A 142 -26.28 15.97 -13.91
C CYS A 142 -27.37 16.15 -12.85
N ILE A 143 -28.07 15.05 -12.56
CA ILE A 143 -29.07 15.00 -11.50
C ILE A 143 -28.50 15.48 -10.16
N ASP A 144 -29.26 16.32 -9.47
CA ASP A 144 -28.94 16.94 -8.18
C ASP A 144 -27.56 17.62 -8.14
N ARG A 145 -27.02 18.06 -9.29
CA ARG A 145 -25.66 18.62 -9.39
C ARG A 145 -24.59 17.71 -8.75
N CYS A 146 -24.80 16.40 -8.76
CA CYS A 146 -23.97 15.41 -8.07
C CYS A 146 -23.74 15.72 -6.58
N SER A 147 -24.74 16.31 -5.92
CA SER A 147 -24.68 16.79 -4.53
C SER A 147 -23.45 17.66 -4.25
N GLU A 148 -22.86 18.28 -5.28
CA GLU A 148 -21.60 19.05 -5.22
C GLU A 148 -20.40 18.24 -4.71
N ARG A 149 -20.52 16.91 -4.70
CA ARG A 149 -19.59 15.92 -4.12
C ARG A 149 -18.95 15.04 -5.20
N GLY A 150 -18.90 15.54 -6.43
CA GLY A 150 -18.42 14.81 -7.60
C GLY A 150 -18.39 15.68 -8.85
N GLY A 151 -18.08 15.07 -9.99
CA GLY A 151 -18.09 15.70 -11.31
C GLY A 151 -19.18 15.12 -12.22
N CYS A 152 -19.65 15.92 -13.18
CA CYS A 152 -20.57 15.46 -14.20
C CYS A 152 -19.80 14.98 -15.44
N LEU A 153 -20.07 13.75 -15.89
CA LEU A 153 -19.43 13.13 -17.06
C LEU A 153 -20.47 12.68 -18.08
N ALA A 154 -20.15 12.84 -19.36
CA ALA A 154 -21.01 12.44 -20.46
C ALA A 154 -20.20 11.80 -21.58
N ALA A 155 -20.82 10.85 -22.30
CA ALA A 155 -20.23 10.29 -23.52
C ALA A 155 -20.26 11.33 -24.64
N VAL A 156 -19.16 11.45 -25.39
CA VAL A 156 -19.11 12.30 -26.58
C VAL A 156 -19.97 11.65 -27.66
N ALA A 157 -21.02 12.34 -28.13
CA ALA A 157 -21.85 11.85 -29.22
C ALA A 157 -21.02 11.75 -30.52
N PRO A 158 -21.13 10.66 -31.30
CA PRO A 158 -20.57 10.64 -32.65
C PRO A 158 -21.22 11.74 -33.49
N GLN A 159 -20.45 12.44 -34.34
CA GLN A 159 -20.90 13.54 -35.21
C GLN A 159 -22.11 13.23 -36.12
N ARG A 160 -22.57 11.97 -36.19
CA ARG A 160 -23.69 11.49 -37.03
C ARG A 160 -24.88 10.91 -36.25
N ALA A 161 -24.91 11.01 -34.92
CA ALA A 161 -26.06 10.53 -34.14
C ALA A 161 -27.13 11.62 -33.97
N SER A 162 -28.39 11.28 -34.22
CA SER A 162 -29.56 12.11 -33.90
C SER A 162 -29.53 12.56 -32.42
N PRO A 163 -30.16 13.69 -32.05
CA PRO A 163 -30.09 14.29 -30.71
C PRO A 163 -30.89 13.46 -29.68
N ARG A 164 -30.43 12.26 -29.37
CA ARG A 164 -30.81 11.56 -28.15
C ARG A 164 -30.00 12.17 -27.00
N ARG A 165 -30.69 12.55 -25.93
CA ARG A 165 -30.10 13.12 -24.69
C ARG A 165 -28.83 12.34 -24.35
N VAL A 166 -27.69 13.01 -24.39
CA VAL A 166 -26.46 12.46 -23.87
C VAL A 166 -26.69 12.19 -22.38
N SER A 167 -26.71 10.92 -21.97
CA SER A 167 -26.93 10.53 -20.58
C SER A 167 -25.70 10.90 -19.75
N ALA A 168 -25.72 12.08 -19.14
CA ALA A 168 -24.69 12.46 -18.20
C ALA A 168 -24.85 11.71 -16.86
N ALA A 169 -23.74 11.41 -16.20
CA ALA A 169 -23.71 10.68 -14.95
C ALA A 169 -22.70 11.30 -13.97
N CYS A 170 -23.03 11.22 -12.69
CA CYS A 170 -22.16 11.67 -11.63
C CYS A 170 -21.00 10.70 -11.41
N ARG A 171 -19.79 11.26 -11.34
CA ARG A 171 -18.60 10.60 -10.84
C ARG A 171 -18.23 11.20 -9.51
N CYS A 172 -18.46 10.45 -8.44
CA CYS A 172 -18.23 10.93 -7.09
C CYS A 172 -16.74 11.10 -6.79
N ASP A 173 -16.44 12.11 -5.99
CA ASP A 173 -15.13 12.23 -5.36
C ASP A 173 -14.94 11.08 -4.38
N SER A 174 -13.70 10.74 -4.05
CA SER A 174 -13.37 9.48 -3.38
C SER A 174 -14.18 9.22 -2.11
N TYR A 175 -14.51 10.26 -1.34
CA TYR A 175 -15.26 10.17 -0.10
C TYR A 175 -16.77 9.97 -0.25
N TYR A 176 -17.29 9.88 -1.48
CA TYR A 176 -18.71 9.85 -1.73
C TYR A 176 -19.11 8.75 -2.71
N PHE A 177 -20.35 8.30 -2.61
CA PHE A 177 -20.91 7.32 -3.53
C PHE A 177 -22.42 7.48 -3.71
N GLY A 178 -22.99 6.67 -4.61
CA GLY A 178 -24.39 6.73 -5.02
C GLY A 178 -24.59 7.50 -6.32
N LYS A 179 -25.79 7.39 -6.90
CA LYS A 179 -26.10 7.97 -8.22
C LYS A 179 -25.89 9.50 -8.30
N THR A 180 -26.01 10.17 -7.16
CA THR A 180 -25.87 11.63 -7.04
C THR A 180 -24.78 12.02 -6.05
N CYS A 181 -23.94 11.09 -5.58
CA CYS A 181 -22.87 11.35 -4.61
C CYS A 181 -23.32 11.87 -3.22
N HIS A 182 -24.58 11.62 -2.83
CA HIS A 182 -25.12 12.04 -1.54
C HIS A 182 -24.61 11.20 -0.35
N ARG A 183 -24.06 10.00 -0.57
CA ARG A 183 -23.67 9.08 0.52
C ARG A 183 -22.20 9.18 0.85
N HIS A 184 -21.86 9.06 2.13
CA HIS A 184 -20.49 9.07 2.65
C HIS A 184 -19.83 7.70 2.52
N SER A 185 -18.63 7.67 1.94
CA SER A 185 -17.84 6.45 1.71
C SER A 185 -17.09 6.04 2.98
N SER A 186 -17.69 5.13 3.76
CA SER A 186 -17.05 4.52 4.95
C SER A 186 -15.74 3.76 4.69
N PRO A 187 -15.43 3.24 3.48
CA PRO A 187 -14.11 2.67 3.17
C PRO A 187 -12.92 3.63 3.31
N HIS A 188 -13.13 4.91 3.63
CA HIS A 188 -12.05 5.88 3.95
C HIS A 188 -11.82 6.04 5.46
N CYS A 189 -12.55 5.30 6.28
CA CYS A 189 -12.44 5.30 7.73
C CYS A 189 -11.99 3.91 8.18
N TRP A 190 -10.69 3.75 8.44
CA TRP A 190 -10.11 2.47 8.86
C TRP A 190 -10.85 1.91 10.07
N ASN A 191 -11.09 0.60 10.05
CA ASN A 191 -11.78 -0.14 11.12
C ASN A 191 -13.12 0.48 11.56
N GLY A 192 -13.82 1.22 10.69
CA GLY A 192 -15.04 1.95 11.07
C GLY A 192 -14.80 2.95 12.21
N CYS A 193 -13.67 3.68 12.16
CA CYS A 193 -13.21 4.55 13.24
C CYS A 193 -13.02 3.81 14.57
N SER A 194 -12.62 2.55 14.50
CA SER A 194 -12.38 1.64 15.63
C SER A 194 -13.56 1.55 16.62
N GLY A 195 -14.79 1.84 16.16
CA GLY A 195 -15.96 1.97 17.04
C GLY A 195 -15.91 3.15 18.02
N ARG A 196 -14.89 3.99 17.94
CA ARG A 196 -14.63 5.14 18.84
C ARG A 196 -14.91 6.49 18.21
N GLY A 197 -15.52 6.50 17.02
CA GLY A 197 -15.85 7.71 16.31
C GLY A 197 -16.92 7.49 15.25
N GLU A 198 -17.21 8.55 14.51
CA GLU A 198 -18.13 8.55 13.38
C GLU A 198 -17.39 8.91 12.10
N CYS A 199 -17.68 8.18 11.01
CA CYS A 199 -17.08 8.47 9.72
C CYS A 199 -17.88 9.56 9.01
N VAL A 200 -17.32 10.76 8.91
CA VAL A 200 -17.91 11.91 8.20
C VAL A 200 -16.97 12.27 7.05
N ASP A 201 -17.44 12.13 5.81
CA ASP A 201 -16.63 12.44 4.60
C ASP A 201 -15.26 11.73 4.55
N GLY A 202 -15.22 10.49 5.05
CA GLY A 202 -13.99 9.71 5.16
C GLY A 202 -13.03 10.19 6.26
N PHE A 203 -13.44 11.14 7.09
CA PHE A 203 -12.74 11.59 8.30
C PHE A 203 -13.41 11.01 9.54
N CYS A 204 -12.62 10.39 10.41
CA CYS A 204 -13.12 9.86 11.67
C CYS A 204 -13.23 10.98 12.71
N VAL A 205 -14.45 11.38 13.07
CA VAL A 205 -14.72 12.31 14.17
C VAL A 205 -14.76 11.50 15.48
N CYS A 206 -13.78 11.71 16.34
CA CYS A 206 -13.50 10.86 17.49
C CYS A 206 -14.31 11.24 18.72
N ARG A 207 -14.57 10.24 19.59
CA ARG A 207 -15.34 10.38 20.84
C ARG A 207 -14.47 10.02 22.04
N GLY A 208 -14.85 10.49 23.24
CA GLY A 208 -14.26 10.01 24.50
C GLY A 208 -12.75 10.24 24.65
N GLY A 209 -12.22 11.35 24.11
CA GLY A 209 -10.79 11.66 24.17
C GLY A 209 -9.89 10.76 23.30
N SER A 210 -10.49 9.93 22.44
CA SER A 210 -9.74 9.22 21.40
C SER A 210 -9.34 10.18 20.27
N TYR A 211 -8.26 9.86 19.57
CA TYR A 211 -7.71 10.65 18.47
C TYR A 211 -6.88 9.77 17.53
N GLY A 212 -6.25 10.39 16.52
CA GLY A 212 -5.37 9.68 15.60
C GLY A 212 -6.11 8.94 14.48
N PRO A 213 -5.36 8.22 13.63
CA PRO A 213 -5.93 7.38 12.58
C PRO A 213 -6.96 6.41 13.16
N ALA A 214 -8.16 6.35 12.55
CA ALA A 214 -9.29 5.54 13.00
C ALA A 214 -9.76 5.80 14.44
N CYS A 215 -9.47 6.95 15.04
CA CYS A 215 -9.68 7.19 16.48
C CYS A 215 -9.00 6.13 17.34
N ALA A 216 -7.88 5.58 16.87
CA ALA A 216 -7.26 4.41 17.46
C ALA A 216 -6.41 4.75 18.71
N LEU A 217 -6.03 6.01 18.87
CA LEU A 217 -5.12 6.48 19.91
C LEU A 217 -5.88 7.14 21.06
N GLY A 218 -5.23 7.27 22.22
CA GLY A 218 -5.84 7.85 23.41
C GLY A 218 -6.98 7.02 24.02
N GLY A 219 -7.65 7.61 25.02
CA GLY A 219 -8.73 7.00 25.80
C GLY A 219 -8.23 6.23 27.04
N GLY A 220 -8.70 6.64 28.22
CA GLY A 220 -8.72 5.78 29.41
C GLY A 220 -9.91 4.82 29.29
N GLY A 221 -9.77 3.59 29.81
CA GLY A 221 -10.78 2.54 29.70
C GLY A 221 -12.20 3.03 30.00
N GLY A 222 -13.09 2.92 29.02
CA GLY A 222 -14.48 3.34 29.14
C GLY A 222 -15.21 3.08 27.82
N GLY A 223 -15.91 1.95 27.74
CA GLY A 223 -16.65 1.53 26.55
C GLY A 223 -16.47 0.05 26.17
N GLY A 224 -15.85 -0.76 27.02
CA GLY A 224 -16.10 -2.20 27.00
C GLY A 224 -17.44 -2.47 27.68
N GLY A 225 -18.47 -2.74 26.88
CA GLY A 225 -19.63 -3.49 27.36
C GLY A 225 -19.12 -4.88 27.75
N GLY A 226 -18.93 -5.08 29.05
CA GLY A 226 -18.39 -6.31 29.59
C GLY A 226 -19.40 -7.45 29.57
N SER A 227 -18.86 -8.66 29.39
CA SER A 227 -19.15 -9.76 30.30
C SER A 227 -17.88 -10.60 30.43
N GLY A 228 -17.20 -10.48 31.56
CA GLY A 228 -15.95 -11.19 31.88
C GLY A 228 -15.19 -10.50 33.01
N GLY A 229 -15.71 -10.62 34.23
CA GLY A 229 -15.12 -10.05 35.43
C GLY A 229 -13.74 -10.62 35.75
N GLY A 230 -12.87 -9.76 36.28
CA GLY A 230 -11.52 -10.09 36.72
C GLY A 230 -10.87 -8.86 37.34
N SER A 231 -11.28 -8.56 38.57
CA SER A 231 -10.70 -7.52 39.41
C SER A 231 -9.21 -7.75 39.63
N GLY A 232 -8.39 -6.73 39.40
CA GLY A 232 -6.95 -6.76 39.67
C GLY A 232 -6.38 -5.35 39.73
N SER A 233 -6.54 -4.72 40.89
CA SER A 233 -6.00 -3.42 41.28
C SER A 233 -4.47 -3.36 41.17
N GLY A 234 -3.97 -2.19 40.76
CA GLY A 234 -2.55 -1.90 40.64
C GLY A 234 -1.80 -1.86 41.98
N GLY A 235 -0.50 -2.05 41.89
CA GLY A 235 0.48 -1.84 42.96
C GLY A 235 1.88 -2.01 42.38
N GLY A 236 2.71 -0.96 42.49
CA GLY A 236 4.12 -1.00 42.10
C GLY A 236 4.98 -1.79 43.09
N GLY A 237 6.18 -2.17 42.66
CA GLY A 237 7.20 -2.79 43.50
C GLY A 237 8.08 -3.75 42.70
N GLY A 238 9.39 -3.53 42.73
CA GLY A 238 10.38 -4.18 41.87
C GLY A 238 10.61 -5.67 42.11
N GLY A 239 11.28 -6.30 41.14
CA GLY A 239 11.79 -7.67 41.22
C GLY A 239 12.33 -8.11 39.86
N GLY A 240 13.62 -8.40 39.79
CA GLY A 240 14.36 -8.63 38.55
C GLY A 240 13.89 -9.84 37.72
N GLY A 241 13.83 -9.62 36.40
CA GLY A 241 13.75 -10.63 35.36
C GLY A 241 14.06 -9.96 34.03
N GLY A 242 15.21 -10.25 33.42
CA GLY A 242 15.76 -9.54 32.27
C GLY A 242 15.06 -9.73 30.92
N GLY A 243 13.72 -9.77 30.87
CA GLY A 243 12.92 -9.79 29.63
C GLY A 243 12.73 -8.39 29.04
N GLY A 244 12.91 -8.22 27.73
CA GLY A 244 12.65 -6.95 27.05
C GLY A 244 11.16 -6.58 27.06
N ARG A 245 10.83 -5.29 26.84
CA ARG A 245 9.42 -4.86 26.70
C ARG A 245 8.89 -5.21 25.31
N ARG A 246 7.63 -5.64 25.18
CA ARG A 246 6.95 -5.75 23.86
C ARG A 246 7.02 -4.38 23.16
N PRO A 247 7.51 -4.29 21.91
CA PRO A 247 7.59 -3.02 21.20
C PRO A 247 6.19 -2.53 20.81
N THR A 248 6.01 -1.22 20.80
CA THR A 248 4.77 -0.58 20.35
C THR A 248 5.05 0.37 19.18
N VAL A 249 4.07 0.54 18.30
CA VAL A 249 4.17 1.38 17.11
C VAL A 249 3.23 2.57 17.24
N TYR A 250 3.74 3.79 17.14
CA TYR A 250 2.94 4.99 16.97
C TYR A 250 2.64 5.22 15.50
N VAL A 251 1.39 5.50 15.14
CA VAL A 251 1.00 5.87 13.77
C VAL A 251 0.82 7.37 13.72
N TYR A 252 1.55 8.04 12.82
CA TYR A 252 1.39 9.48 12.64
C TYR A 252 -0.03 9.86 12.22
N ASP A 253 -0.57 10.91 12.83
CA ASP A 253 -1.86 11.50 12.47
C ASP A 253 -1.67 12.61 11.42
N LEU A 254 -1.32 12.21 10.20
CA LEU A 254 -1.00 13.16 9.13
C LEU A 254 -2.26 13.77 8.50
N PRO A 255 -2.25 15.07 8.16
CA PRO A 255 -3.40 15.72 7.54
C PRO A 255 -3.82 15.05 6.23
N PRO A 256 -5.14 14.91 5.97
CA PRO A 256 -5.66 14.28 4.75
C PRO A 256 -5.13 14.87 3.45
N VAL A 257 -4.93 16.20 3.45
CA VAL A 257 -4.47 16.97 2.29
C VAL A 257 -3.04 16.58 1.87
N VAL A 258 -2.19 16.20 2.82
CA VAL A 258 -0.76 15.88 2.59
C VAL A 258 -0.59 14.54 1.87
N LEU A 259 -1.25 13.48 2.35
CA LEU A 259 -1.01 12.12 1.88
C LEU A 259 -1.85 11.70 0.67
N ARG A 260 -2.84 12.51 0.26
CA ARG A 260 -3.98 12.10 -0.57
C ARG A 260 -4.69 10.88 0.02
N ARG A 261 -5.95 11.05 0.40
CA ARG A 261 -6.79 9.89 0.66
C ARG A 261 -7.33 9.37 -0.67
N ARG A 262 -6.65 8.38 -1.26
CA ARG A 262 -7.37 7.43 -2.12
C ARG A 262 -8.27 6.59 -1.22
N ALA A 263 -9.35 6.02 -1.78
CA ALA A 263 -10.12 5.04 -1.02
C ALA A 263 -9.19 3.93 -0.54
N PHE A 264 -9.35 3.51 0.73
CA PHE A 264 -8.63 2.34 1.19
C PHE A 264 -9.08 1.16 0.32
N ALA A 265 -8.12 0.39 -0.17
CA ALA A 265 -8.32 -0.63 -1.19
C ALA A 265 -8.79 -0.14 -2.58
N SER A 266 -8.55 1.13 -2.93
CA SER A 266 -8.88 1.68 -4.27
C SER A 266 -8.06 1.10 -5.42
N ASP A 267 -6.90 0.49 -5.14
CA ASP A 267 -6.16 -0.19 -6.18
C ASP A 267 -6.94 -1.42 -6.63
N ARG A 268 -7.25 -1.44 -7.94
CA ARG A 268 -8.03 -2.51 -8.59
C ARG A 268 -7.38 -3.89 -8.43
N ASP A 269 -6.07 -3.93 -8.20
CA ASP A 269 -5.35 -5.14 -7.89
C ASP A 269 -5.11 -5.24 -6.38
N PRO A 270 -5.82 -6.15 -5.67
CA PRO A 270 -5.72 -6.29 -4.22
C PRO A 270 -4.31 -6.59 -3.70
N ILE A 271 -3.39 -7.07 -4.56
CA ILE A 271 -1.99 -7.30 -4.19
C ILE A 271 -1.33 -6.03 -3.62
N PHE A 272 -1.69 -4.87 -4.16
CA PHE A 272 -1.08 -3.59 -3.79
C PHE A 272 -1.67 -2.99 -2.52
N ASN A 273 -2.74 -3.58 -1.98
CA ASN A 273 -3.44 -3.12 -0.79
C ASN A 273 -2.92 -3.75 0.52
N THR A 274 -1.79 -4.46 0.47
CA THR A 274 -1.21 -5.19 1.61
C THR A 274 -0.89 -4.27 2.80
N HIS A 275 -0.45 -3.05 2.53
CA HIS A 275 -0.20 -2.05 3.57
C HIS A 275 -1.48 -1.69 4.37
N HIS A 276 -2.66 -1.78 3.75
CA HIS A 276 -3.93 -1.58 4.44
C HIS A 276 -4.20 -2.72 5.43
N ALA A 277 -3.93 -3.98 5.07
CA ALA A 277 -4.07 -5.09 6.01
C ALA A 277 -3.13 -4.95 7.21
N PHE A 278 -1.91 -4.46 7.01
CA PHE A 278 -1.00 -4.17 8.13
C PHE A 278 -1.55 -3.06 9.02
N LEU A 279 -2.00 -1.94 8.44
CA LEU A 279 -2.52 -0.82 9.23
C LEU A 279 -3.81 -1.19 9.96
N GLU A 280 -4.76 -1.85 9.31
CA GLU A 280 -6.01 -2.32 9.91
C GLU A 280 -5.74 -3.22 11.13
N ALA A 281 -4.83 -4.20 10.97
CA ALA A 281 -4.44 -5.10 12.05
C ALA A 281 -3.69 -4.35 13.17
N LEU A 282 -2.80 -3.40 12.83
CA LEU A 282 -2.08 -2.60 13.83
C LEU A 282 -3.01 -1.70 14.65
N LEU A 283 -3.97 -1.03 14.00
CA LEU A 283 -4.93 -0.17 14.69
C LEU A 283 -5.90 -0.97 15.58
N ALA A 284 -6.07 -2.27 15.31
CA ALA A 284 -6.86 -3.18 16.14
C ALA A 284 -6.05 -3.87 17.26
N ASP A 285 -4.72 -3.95 17.13
CA ASP A 285 -3.83 -4.60 18.12
C ASP A 285 -3.38 -3.59 19.20
N ALA A 286 -4.27 -3.31 20.15
CA ALA A 286 -4.00 -2.37 21.25
C ALA A 286 -2.69 -2.65 22.03
N PRO A 287 -2.30 -3.91 22.32
CA PRO A 287 -0.99 -4.21 22.91
C PRO A 287 0.23 -3.78 22.09
N SER A 288 0.12 -3.69 20.77
CA SER A 288 1.22 -3.30 19.87
C SER A 288 1.09 -1.86 19.37
N LEU A 289 -0.04 -1.19 19.61
CA LEU A 289 -0.27 0.21 19.22
C LEU A 289 0.16 1.14 20.35
N ALA A 290 1.09 2.06 20.07
CA ALA A 290 1.50 3.06 21.05
C ALA A 290 0.41 4.12 21.20
N ARG A 291 -0.01 4.41 22.43
CA ARG A 291 -1.06 5.42 22.69
C ARG A 291 -0.54 6.84 22.55
N SER A 292 0.77 7.04 22.64
CA SER A 292 1.46 8.30 22.42
C SER A 292 2.87 8.04 21.87
N PRO A 293 3.54 9.05 21.28
CA PRO A 293 4.93 8.93 20.84
C PRO A 293 5.91 8.57 21.95
N ALA A 294 5.65 8.96 23.18
CA ALA A 294 6.53 8.68 24.32
C ALA A 294 6.57 7.17 24.67
N GLU A 295 5.48 6.45 24.43
CA GLU A 295 5.41 5.01 24.64
C GLU A 295 6.02 4.21 23.49
N ALA A 296 6.26 4.84 22.34
CA ALA A 296 6.52 4.19 21.07
C ALA A 296 7.96 3.69 20.93
N ALA A 297 8.10 2.44 20.49
CA ALA A 297 9.37 1.88 20.02
C ALA A 297 9.64 2.29 18.56
N LEU A 298 8.57 2.32 17.76
CA LEU A 298 8.60 2.52 16.31
C LEU A 298 7.55 3.52 15.86
N PHE A 299 7.77 4.12 14.69
CA PHE A 299 6.90 5.16 14.13
C PHE A 299 6.49 4.80 12.71
N LEU A 300 5.20 4.52 12.48
CA LEU A 300 4.66 4.28 11.16
C LEU A 300 4.24 5.61 10.51
N VAL A 301 4.84 5.92 9.35
CA VAL A 301 4.35 6.99 8.48
C VAL A 301 3.32 6.40 7.51
N PRO A 302 2.03 6.76 7.59
CA PRO A 302 0.97 6.14 6.79
C PRO A 302 0.90 6.69 5.35
N ALA A 303 2.06 6.93 4.73
CA ALA A 303 2.19 7.37 3.34
C ALA A 303 2.15 6.17 2.40
N PHE A 304 0.97 5.63 2.14
CA PHE A 304 0.84 4.44 1.32
C PHE A 304 0.64 4.77 -0.16
N ALA A 305 1.49 4.19 -1.00
CA ALA A 305 1.40 4.31 -2.44
C ALA A 305 1.84 3.02 -3.16
N THR A 306 1.29 2.83 -4.35
CA THR A 306 1.70 1.80 -5.33
C THR A 306 2.31 2.47 -6.57
N ASN A 307 2.39 1.78 -7.70
CA ASN A 307 2.90 2.22 -9.02
C ASN A 307 2.24 3.51 -9.58
N MET A 308 2.42 4.63 -8.90
CA MET A 308 1.95 5.95 -9.28
C MET A 308 3.08 6.81 -9.83
N GLU A 309 2.70 7.82 -10.61
CA GLU A 309 3.62 8.86 -11.03
C GLU A 309 4.16 9.63 -9.81
N ALA A 310 5.44 10.04 -9.89
CA ALA A 310 6.12 10.80 -8.85
C ALA A 310 6.14 10.10 -7.47
N LEU A 311 6.22 8.76 -7.46
CA LEU A 311 6.20 7.94 -6.23
C LEU A 311 7.31 8.32 -5.24
N ARG A 312 8.52 8.66 -5.71
CA ARG A 312 9.63 9.04 -4.82
C ARG A 312 9.38 10.42 -4.20
N GLU A 313 8.87 11.34 -5.00
CA GLU A 313 8.52 12.68 -4.60
C GLU A 313 7.36 12.65 -3.60
N TYR A 314 6.45 11.68 -3.72
CA TYR A 314 5.39 11.43 -2.74
C TYR A 314 5.98 11.05 -1.37
N TYR A 315 6.90 10.09 -1.32
CA TYR A 315 7.57 9.72 -0.06
C TYR A 315 8.41 10.87 0.50
N SER A 316 9.17 11.60 -0.34
CA SER A 316 9.93 12.80 0.08
C SER A 316 9.00 13.90 0.61
N HIS A 317 7.83 14.10 0.00
CA HIS A 317 6.83 15.05 0.46
C HIS A 317 6.28 14.68 1.84
N ALA A 318 5.85 13.43 2.04
CA ALA A 318 5.36 12.94 3.33
C ALA A 318 6.46 12.99 4.40
N GLN A 319 7.68 12.56 4.06
CA GLN A 319 8.82 12.61 4.98
C GLN A 319 9.14 14.03 5.40
N ARG A 320 9.16 14.98 4.45
CA ARG A 320 9.43 16.40 4.75
C ARG A 320 8.39 16.93 5.72
N HIS A 321 7.11 16.66 5.48
CA HIS A 321 6.03 17.04 6.39
C HIS A 321 6.26 16.46 7.79
N VAL A 322 6.63 15.18 7.87
CA VAL A 322 6.91 14.53 9.16
C VAL A 322 8.07 15.19 9.89
N ALA A 323 9.18 15.42 9.18
CA ALA A 323 10.40 15.98 9.75
C ALA A 323 10.26 17.44 10.20
N THR A 324 9.41 18.23 9.54
CA THR A 324 9.22 19.65 9.89
C THR A 324 8.24 19.85 11.04
N HIS A 325 7.25 18.97 11.19
CA HIS A 325 6.16 19.16 12.18
C HIS A 325 6.26 18.25 13.40
N HIS A 326 7.12 17.23 13.38
CA HIS A 326 7.22 16.28 14.49
C HIS A 326 8.67 16.03 14.92
N PRO A 327 9.00 16.23 16.21
CA PRO A 327 10.38 16.17 16.70
C PRO A 327 10.96 14.74 16.67
N TRP A 328 10.12 13.71 16.69
CA TRP A 328 10.54 12.30 16.78
C TRP A 328 11.30 11.81 15.55
N TRP A 329 11.09 12.44 14.38
CA TRP A 329 11.88 12.13 13.19
C TRP A 329 13.35 12.46 13.39
N THR A 330 13.64 13.70 13.79
CA THR A 330 15.00 14.21 13.97
C THR A 330 15.72 13.49 15.10
N ALA A 331 15.00 13.09 16.16
CA ALA A 331 15.56 12.38 17.30
C ALA A 331 16.26 11.06 16.93
N SER A 332 15.78 10.35 15.90
CA SER A 332 16.38 9.09 15.43
C SER A 332 17.09 9.22 14.07
N GLY A 333 16.96 10.37 13.40
CA GLY A 333 17.29 10.52 12.00
C GLY A 333 16.52 9.52 11.12
N GLY A 334 15.27 9.21 11.46
CA GLY A 334 14.42 8.25 10.76
C GLY A 334 14.66 6.76 11.06
N ALA A 335 15.56 6.41 11.99
CA ALA A 335 15.99 5.01 12.18
C ALA A 335 14.93 4.07 12.80
N ASN A 336 13.98 4.62 13.55
CA ASN A 336 12.81 3.88 14.08
C ASN A 336 11.55 4.12 13.26
N HIS A 337 11.66 4.73 12.08
CA HIS A 337 10.52 4.98 11.21
C HIS A 337 10.29 3.81 10.26
N LEU A 338 9.02 3.52 10.03
CA LEU A 338 8.55 2.44 9.17
C LEU A 338 7.85 3.06 7.96
N TRP A 339 8.24 2.58 6.79
CA TRP A 339 7.61 2.97 5.52
C TRP A 339 7.13 1.72 4.80
N TRP A 340 5.92 1.80 4.26
CA TRP A 340 5.37 0.75 3.43
C TRP A 340 5.39 1.19 1.97
N SER A 341 5.83 0.30 1.08
CA SER A 341 5.65 0.47 -0.35
C SER A 341 5.20 -0.83 -0.99
N THR A 342 4.08 -0.76 -1.71
CA THR A 342 3.58 -1.89 -2.49
C THR A 342 3.87 -1.73 -3.97
N ALA A 343 4.67 -0.74 -4.38
CA ALA A 343 5.08 -0.57 -5.77
C ALA A 343 6.05 -1.68 -6.25
N ASP A 344 6.13 -1.85 -7.57
CA ASP A 344 7.00 -2.82 -8.26
C ASP A 344 8.49 -2.52 -8.11
N GLY A 345 8.87 -1.43 -7.45
CA GLY A 345 10.26 -1.18 -7.10
C GLY A 345 10.75 -2.09 -5.95
N GLY A 346 9.86 -2.74 -5.19
CA GLY A 346 10.28 -3.68 -4.13
C GLY A 346 11.18 -3.03 -3.08
N GLY A 347 10.84 -1.81 -2.66
CA GLY A 347 11.60 -1.01 -1.70
C GLY A 347 12.63 -0.07 -2.33
N CYS A 348 12.93 -0.18 -3.63
CA CYS A 348 13.90 0.69 -4.32
C CYS A 348 13.58 2.19 -4.11
N GLU A 349 12.31 2.57 -4.25
CA GLU A 349 11.81 3.93 -4.13
C GLU A 349 12.05 4.55 -2.75
N LEU A 350 12.06 3.74 -1.68
CA LEU A 350 12.34 4.19 -0.31
C LEU A 350 13.84 4.19 -0.02
N ASN A 351 14.59 3.22 -0.55
CA ASN A 351 16.02 3.06 -0.28
C ASN A 351 16.92 3.95 -1.15
N GLN A 352 16.45 4.39 -2.31
CA GLN A 352 17.14 5.36 -3.18
C GLN A 352 16.79 6.81 -2.86
N LEU A 353 16.07 7.06 -1.77
CA LEU A 353 15.79 8.40 -1.25
C LEU A 353 16.68 8.65 -0.05
N ARG A 354 17.45 9.75 -0.08
CA ARG A 354 18.36 10.13 1.02
C ARG A 354 17.61 10.26 2.34
N GLU A 355 16.38 10.75 2.27
CA GLU A 355 15.53 11.05 3.40
C GLU A 355 15.02 9.78 4.10
N THR A 356 14.68 8.72 3.36
CA THR A 356 14.04 7.52 3.92
C THR A 356 14.95 6.29 3.97
N ARG A 357 16.12 6.31 3.32
CA ARG A 357 17.05 5.14 3.27
C ARG A 357 17.53 4.66 4.64
N HIS A 358 17.43 5.49 5.67
CA HIS A 358 17.83 5.15 7.04
C HIS A 358 16.72 4.49 7.86
N SER A 359 15.48 4.52 7.35
CA SER A 359 14.31 3.91 7.94
C SER A 359 14.17 2.43 7.55
N VAL A 360 13.27 1.72 8.22
CA VAL A 360 12.86 0.36 7.87
C VAL A 360 11.86 0.45 6.72
N ALA A 361 12.20 -0.11 5.56
CA ALA A 361 11.26 -0.27 4.46
C ALA A 361 10.59 -1.63 4.55
N VAL A 362 9.26 -1.65 4.38
CA VAL A 362 8.45 -2.85 4.27
C VAL A 362 7.83 -2.87 2.88
N ALA A 363 8.04 -3.96 2.15
CA ALA A 363 7.50 -4.09 0.81
C ALA A 363 7.07 -5.54 0.55
N HIS A 364 6.26 -5.73 -0.50
CA HIS A 364 5.76 -7.05 -0.86
C HIS A 364 6.86 -8.01 -1.39
N TYR A 365 8.06 -7.46 -1.65
CA TYR A 365 9.36 -8.13 -1.76
C TYR A 365 10.47 -7.10 -1.59
N ILE A 366 11.70 -7.54 -1.30
CA ILE A 366 12.87 -6.66 -1.20
C ILE A 366 13.88 -7.00 -2.29
N LYS A 367 14.15 -6.03 -3.17
CA LYS A 367 15.14 -6.18 -4.22
C LYS A 367 16.55 -5.82 -3.73
N ALA A 368 17.45 -6.80 -3.67
CA ALA A 368 18.80 -6.62 -3.16
C ALA A 368 19.74 -5.89 -4.14
N ASN A 369 19.58 -6.08 -5.46
CA ASN A 369 20.55 -5.63 -6.46
C ASN A 369 20.00 -4.62 -7.49
N ARG A 370 20.93 -4.01 -8.25
CA ARG A 370 20.78 -2.91 -9.20
C ARG A 370 20.27 -3.38 -10.58
N SER A 371 18.98 -3.69 -10.73
CA SER A 371 18.47 -4.03 -12.07
C SER A 371 18.32 -2.83 -13.00
N GLY A 372 18.43 -3.08 -14.31
CA GLY A 372 18.53 -2.08 -15.40
C GLY A 372 17.55 -0.91 -15.34
N GLY A 373 16.28 -1.14 -15.00
CA GLY A 373 15.27 -0.06 -14.93
C GLY A 373 15.46 0.93 -13.77
N TYR A 374 16.23 0.56 -12.74
CA TYR A 374 16.50 1.35 -11.54
C TYR A 374 17.99 1.73 -11.40
N ARG A 375 18.80 1.52 -12.44
CA ARG A 375 20.26 1.79 -12.48
C ARG A 375 20.64 3.28 -12.44
N ARG A 376 19.69 4.20 -12.25
CA ARG A 376 19.97 5.65 -12.26
C ARG A 376 20.80 6.13 -11.06
N THR A 377 20.97 5.31 -10.01
CA THR A 377 21.78 5.65 -8.83
C THR A 377 22.68 4.49 -8.40
N ASN A 378 23.78 4.80 -7.69
CA ASN A 378 24.68 3.81 -7.09
C ASN A 378 24.10 3.13 -5.82
N GLU A 379 22.89 3.48 -5.41
CA GLU A 379 22.26 3.05 -4.16
C GLU A 379 21.55 1.69 -4.30
N ARG A 380 21.63 0.87 -3.25
CA ARG A 380 20.97 -0.45 -3.21
C ARG A 380 19.46 -0.27 -3.09
N CYS A 381 18.69 -1.17 -3.70
CA CYS A 381 17.23 -1.14 -3.62
C CYS A 381 16.68 -1.69 -2.29
N GLY A 382 17.44 -2.54 -1.62
CA GLY A 382 17.00 -3.29 -0.46
C GLY A 382 18.19 -3.67 0.41
N VAL A 383 17.99 -3.61 1.72
CA VAL A 383 19.04 -3.87 2.71
C VAL A 383 18.51 -4.90 3.71
N ALA A 384 18.90 -6.16 3.55
CA ALA A 384 18.39 -7.29 4.35
C ALA A 384 18.58 -7.17 5.87
N SER A 385 19.55 -6.36 6.32
CA SER A 385 19.76 -6.07 7.75
C SER A 385 18.72 -5.12 8.34
N LYS A 386 17.98 -4.36 7.52
CA LYS A 386 16.98 -3.38 7.98
C LYS A 386 15.60 -3.49 7.35
N ASP A 387 15.46 -4.03 6.14
CA ASP A 387 14.20 -4.03 5.39
C ASP A 387 13.47 -5.37 5.47
N VAL A 388 12.14 -5.34 5.40
CA VAL A 388 11.26 -6.51 5.54
C VAL A 388 10.51 -6.77 4.24
N ALA A 389 10.64 -8.01 3.74
CA ALA A 389 9.73 -8.54 2.73
C ALA A 389 8.50 -9.14 3.42
N ALA A 390 7.30 -8.61 3.15
CA ALA A 390 6.03 -9.11 3.66
C ALA A 390 5.18 -9.72 2.51
N PRO A 391 4.41 -10.79 2.74
CA PRO A 391 3.59 -11.40 1.71
C PRO A 391 2.42 -10.49 1.31
N PRO A 392 1.99 -10.49 0.03
CA PRO A 392 0.85 -9.70 -0.39
C PRO A 392 -0.47 -10.24 0.19
N LYS A 393 -1.48 -9.37 0.32
CA LYS A 393 -2.87 -9.79 0.60
C LYS A 393 -3.52 -10.28 -0.70
N LEU A 394 -4.09 -11.49 -0.68
CA LEU A 394 -4.86 -12.01 -1.80
C LEU A 394 -6.35 -11.63 -1.68
N PRO A 395 -7.09 -11.56 -2.80
CA PRO A 395 -8.55 -11.57 -2.74
C PRO A 395 -9.04 -12.84 -2.04
N PHE A 396 -10.06 -12.73 -1.19
CA PHE A 396 -10.61 -13.85 -0.41
C PHE A 396 -10.95 -15.08 -1.27
N ALA A 397 -11.66 -14.86 -2.39
CA ALA A 397 -12.05 -15.96 -3.30
C ALA A 397 -10.84 -16.68 -3.91
N THR A 398 -9.77 -15.93 -4.23
CA THR A 398 -8.51 -16.51 -4.74
C THR A 398 -7.80 -17.31 -3.66
N GLU A 399 -7.72 -16.77 -2.43
CA GLU A 399 -7.12 -17.45 -1.29
C GLU A 399 -7.82 -18.79 -1.00
N GLU A 400 -9.16 -18.78 -0.93
CA GLU A 400 -9.95 -19.98 -0.66
C GLU A 400 -9.73 -21.07 -1.72
N ARG A 401 -9.71 -20.68 -3.00
CA ARG A 401 -9.42 -21.59 -4.13
C ARG A 401 -8.03 -22.23 -4.01
N LEU A 402 -7.00 -21.41 -3.77
CA LEU A 402 -5.63 -21.91 -3.64
C LEU A 402 -5.48 -22.83 -2.42
N LEU A 403 -6.10 -22.50 -1.30
CA LEU A 403 -6.10 -23.36 -0.10
C LEU A 403 -6.78 -24.71 -0.33
N ARG A 404 -7.82 -24.77 -1.17
CA ARG A 404 -8.41 -26.06 -1.59
C ARG A 404 -7.43 -26.85 -2.46
N ALA A 405 -6.81 -26.19 -3.43
CA ALA A 405 -5.79 -26.78 -4.30
C ALA A 405 -4.59 -27.35 -3.54
N GLY A 406 -4.10 -26.62 -2.51
CA GLY A 406 -2.95 -27.01 -1.68
C GLY A 406 -3.06 -28.34 -0.95
N ARG A 407 -4.28 -28.89 -0.80
CA ARG A 407 -4.51 -30.19 -0.17
C ARG A 407 -4.20 -31.37 -1.09
N ARG A 408 -4.05 -31.15 -2.40
CA ARG A 408 -3.82 -32.22 -3.37
C ARG A 408 -2.39 -32.77 -3.26
N PRO A 409 -2.21 -34.07 -2.94
CA PRO A 409 -0.89 -34.68 -2.82
C PRO A 409 -0.08 -34.61 -4.12
N LEU A 410 1.24 -34.50 -4.01
CA LEU A 410 2.14 -34.37 -5.16
C LEU A 410 2.04 -35.56 -6.14
N ALA A 411 1.82 -36.78 -5.64
CA ALA A 411 1.65 -37.98 -6.47
C ALA A 411 0.42 -37.90 -7.39
N ALA A 412 -0.62 -37.16 -7.00
CA ALA A 412 -1.86 -37.00 -7.76
C ALA A 412 -1.78 -35.89 -8.81
N ARG A 413 -0.63 -35.23 -9.00
CA ARG A 413 -0.41 -34.06 -9.86
C ARG A 413 0.25 -34.47 -11.18
N ALA A 414 -0.36 -34.11 -12.31
CA ALA A 414 0.12 -34.53 -13.62
C ALA A 414 1.24 -33.62 -14.17
N LEU A 415 1.17 -32.31 -13.94
CA LEU A 415 2.19 -31.38 -14.41
C LEU A 415 3.46 -31.47 -13.56
N ARG A 416 4.61 -31.73 -14.21
CA ARG A 416 5.93 -31.72 -13.56
C ARG A 416 6.38 -30.29 -13.23
N PHE A 417 6.06 -29.35 -14.12
CA PHE A 417 6.44 -27.95 -13.98
C PHE A 417 5.38 -27.02 -14.58
N PHE A 418 5.12 -25.89 -13.91
CA PHE A 418 4.21 -24.87 -14.40
C PHE A 418 4.78 -23.45 -14.31
N PHE A 419 4.56 -22.69 -15.40
CA PHE A 419 4.65 -21.25 -15.40
C PHE A 419 3.60 -20.65 -16.34
N ALA A 420 2.84 -19.68 -15.84
CA ALA A 420 2.09 -18.79 -16.72
C ALA A 420 2.18 -17.31 -16.32
N GLY A 421 2.45 -16.48 -17.33
CA GLY A 421 2.60 -15.04 -17.18
C GLY A 421 3.23 -14.38 -18.39
N ASN A 422 3.19 -13.04 -18.39
CA ASN A 422 3.75 -12.24 -19.48
C ASN A 422 5.23 -12.56 -19.72
N VAL A 423 5.57 -12.83 -20.98
CA VAL A 423 6.93 -12.99 -21.50
C VAL A 423 7.12 -11.91 -22.56
N PRO A 424 7.82 -10.81 -22.23
CA PRO A 424 8.08 -9.75 -23.20
C PRO A 424 8.75 -10.30 -24.45
N ASP A 425 8.41 -9.71 -25.60
CA ASP A 425 9.00 -9.99 -26.91
C ASP A 425 8.85 -11.43 -27.43
N SER A 426 8.18 -12.33 -26.70
CA SER A 426 7.98 -13.72 -27.09
C SER A 426 7.13 -13.91 -28.33
N HIS A 427 6.48 -12.85 -28.81
CA HIS A 427 5.65 -12.80 -30.00
C HIS A 427 6.40 -12.27 -31.23
N LEU A 428 7.61 -11.72 -31.05
CA LEU A 428 8.39 -11.14 -32.14
C LEU A 428 9.05 -12.24 -32.97
N PRO A 429 9.12 -12.11 -34.31
CA PRO A 429 9.96 -12.96 -35.14
C PRO A 429 11.42 -12.88 -34.68
N GLY A 430 12.15 -13.98 -34.72
CA GLY A 430 13.56 -13.97 -34.28
C GLY A 430 13.77 -14.29 -32.79
N PHE A 431 12.71 -14.42 -31.98
CA PHE A 431 12.86 -14.66 -30.54
C PHE A 431 13.67 -15.91 -30.21
N ASP A 432 13.35 -17.05 -30.85
CA ASP A 432 14.05 -18.31 -30.59
C ASP A 432 15.51 -18.30 -31.09
N GLN A 433 15.84 -17.40 -32.03
CA GLN A 433 17.17 -17.20 -32.59
C GLN A 433 18.08 -16.36 -31.67
N ARG A 434 17.52 -15.64 -30.69
CA ARG A 434 18.31 -14.87 -29.71
C ARG A 434 19.17 -15.80 -28.86
N THR A 435 20.39 -15.39 -28.55
CA THR A 435 21.28 -16.18 -27.68
C THR A 435 20.75 -16.20 -26.25
N ASP A 436 21.13 -17.21 -25.46
CA ASP A 436 20.75 -17.27 -24.04
C ASP A 436 21.35 -16.10 -23.26
N ASP A 437 22.54 -15.65 -23.64
CA ASP A 437 23.18 -14.45 -23.09
C ASP A 437 22.38 -13.18 -23.39
N ASP A 438 21.80 -13.05 -24.59
CA ASP A 438 20.92 -11.93 -24.94
C ASP A 438 19.63 -11.93 -24.11
N LEU A 439 19.07 -13.11 -23.88
CA LEU A 439 17.85 -13.25 -23.08
C LEU A 439 18.12 -13.07 -21.59
N GLY A 440 19.23 -13.59 -21.06
CA GLY A 440 19.64 -13.45 -19.66
C GLY A 440 20.01 -12.02 -19.26
N ARG A 441 20.33 -11.14 -20.23
CA ARG A 441 20.55 -9.71 -20.01
C ARG A 441 19.27 -8.88 -19.89
N GLU A 442 18.10 -9.48 -20.13
CA GLU A 442 16.82 -8.77 -20.07
C GLU A 442 16.55 -8.21 -18.67
N ALA A 443 16.23 -6.92 -18.59
CA ALA A 443 15.93 -6.27 -17.31
C ALA A 443 14.64 -6.83 -16.68
N TYR A 444 13.68 -7.25 -17.51
CA TYR A 444 12.45 -7.84 -17.03
C TYR A 444 12.66 -9.29 -16.60
N SER A 445 12.31 -9.59 -15.34
CA SER A 445 12.48 -10.92 -14.74
C SER A 445 13.91 -11.47 -14.77
N GLU A 446 14.91 -10.61 -15.01
CA GLU A 446 16.30 -11.03 -15.23
C GLU A 446 16.44 -12.08 -16.35
N GLY A 447 15.58 -12.03 -17.37
CA GLY A 447 15.61 -13.04 -18.44
C GLY A 447 15.05 -14.42 -18.09
N VAL A 448 14.73 -14.70 -16.81
CA VAL A 448 14.25 -16.02 -16.36
C VAL A 448 13.02 -16.47 -17.15
N ARG A 449 12.05 -15.57 -17.35
CA ARG A 449 10.80 -15.91 -18.07
C ARG A 449 11.08 -16.19 -19.55
N GLN A 450 11.99 -15.44 -20.15
CA GLN A 450 12.39 -15.59 -21.54
C GLN A 450 13.14 -16.91 -21.75
N LEU A 451 14.07 -17.27 -20.86
CA LEU A 451 14.80 -18.54 -20.90
C LEU A 451 13.87 -19.73 -20.68
N VAL A 452 12.98 -19.66 -19.69
CA VAL A 452 11.95 -20.69 -19.45
C VAL A 452 11.02 -20.83 -20.65
N TRP A 453 10.59 -19.72 -21.25
CA TRP A 453 9.77 -19.76 -22.47
C TRP A 453 10.52 -20.38 -23.65
N LYS A 454 11.76 -19.98 -23.90
CA LYS A 454 12.59 -20.49 -24.99
C LYS A 454 12.76 -22.00 -24.90
N HIS A 455 13.18 -22.48 -23.73
CA HIS A 455 13.66 -23.85 -23.58
C HIS A 455 12.61 -24.84 -23.09
N LEU A 456 11.60 -24.40 -22.33
CA LEU A 456 10.74 -25.32 -21.57
C LEU A 456 9.30 -25.40 -22.07
N ARG A 457 8.86 -24.53 -22.98
CA ARG A 457 7.46 -24.52 -23.49
C ARG A 457 7.05 -25.73 -24.31
N LYS A 458 8.01 -26.53 -24.76
CA LYS A 458 7.79 -27.78 -25.49
C LYS A 458 8.25 -29.02 -24.71
N ALA A 459 8.67 -28.86 -23.45
CA ALA A 459 9.16 -29.97 -22.64
C ALA A 459 7.99 -30.85 -22.15
N ASP A 460 8.20 -32.16 -22.14
CA ASP A 460 7.17 -33.11 -21.73
C ASP A 460 6.82 -32.97 -20.23
N GLY A 461 5.53 -32.96 -19.92
CA GLY A 461 5.00 -32.69 -18.58
C GLY A 461 5.18 -31.25 -18.08
N PHE A 462 5.63 -30.31 -18.92
CA PHE A 462 5.79 -28.89 -18.59
C PHE A 462 4.67 -28.07 -19.24
N LYS A 463 4.07 -27.16 -18.47
CA LYS A 463 3.13 -26.16 -19.01
C LYS A 463 3.69 -24.77 -18.82
N VAL A 464 4.22 -24.20 -19.90
CA VAL A 464 4.81 -22.85 -19.94
C VAL A 464 4.08 -22.02 -20.98
N VAL A 465 3.22 -21.12 -20.52
CA VAL A 465 2.30 -20.36 -21.39
C VAL A 465 2.24 -18.88 -21.01
N ALA A 466 1.93 -17.99 -21.95
CA ALA A 466 1.82 -16.56 -21.66
C ALA A 466 0.57 -16.25 -20.83
N ARG A 467 -0.50 -17.02 -21.06
CA ARG A 467 -1.78 -16.98 -20.34
C ARG A 467 -2.33 -18.41 -20.24
N SER A 468 -2.95 -18.73 -19.11
CA SER A 468 -3.69 -19.98 -18.96
C SER A 468 -5.18 -19.68 -18.71
N PRO A 469 -6.11 -20.34 -19.44
CA PRO A 469 -7.54 -20.26 -19.16
C PRO A 469 -7.94 -21.06 -17.89
N SER A 470 -7.12 -22.01 -17.48
CA SER A 470 -7.30 -22.88 -16.30
C SER A 470 -6.26 -22.53 -15.21
N TYR A 471 -5.99 -21.23 -15.02
CA TYR A 471 -4.83 -20.76 -14.28
C TYR A 471 -4.74 -21.35 -12.87
N GLU A 472 -5.81 -21.31 -12.07
CA GLU A 472 -5.81 -21.88 -10.72
C GLU A 472 -5.66 -23.42 -10.70
N ASP A 473 -6.28 -24.12 -11.65
CA ASP A 473 -6.20 -25.58 -11.73
C ASP A 473 -4.80 -26.05 -12.12
N ASP A 474 -4.11 -25.31 -13.00
CA ASP A 474 -2.74 -25.61 -13.37
C ASP A 474 -1.77 -25.47 -12.20
N TRP A 475 -1.97 -24.45 -11.34
CA TRP A 475 -1.24 -24.31 -10.09
C TRP A 475 -1.46 -25.51 -9.15
N ALA A 476 -2.70 -26.00 -9.09
CA ALA A 476 -3.09 -27.14 -8.26
C ALA A 476 -2.52 -28.47 -8.77
N ASP A 477 -2.39 -28.61 -10.09
CA ASP A 477 -1.95 -29.83 -10.77
C ASP A 477 -0.44 -29.89 -11.00
N ALA A 478 0.30 -28.83 -10.65
CA ALA A 478 1.75 -28.78 -10.83
C ALA A 478 2.54 -29.21 -9.59
N ARG A 479 3.60 -29.99 -9.81
CA ARG A 479 4.54 -30.43 -8.78
C ARG A 479 5.54 -29.32 -8.41
N VAL A 480 6.10 -28.65 -9.41
CA VAL A 480 7.02 -27.51 -9.27
C VAL A 480 6.49 -26.31 -10.03
N CYS A 481 6.57 -25.11 -9.45
CA CYS A 481 6.07 -23.88 -10.09
C CYS A 481 7.10 -22.77 -10.04
N LEU A 482 7.25 -22.06 -11.16
CA LEU A 482 8.16 -20.92 -11.22
C LEU A 482 7.56 -19.71 -10.52
N ALA A 483 8.35 -19.08 -9.65
CA ALA A 483 8.05 -17.77 -9.08
C ALA A 483 9.12 -16.74 -9.53
N PRO A 484 9.07 -16.26 -10.79
CA PRO A 484 10.14 -15.45 -11.38
C PRO A 484 9.85 -13.95 -11.26
N LEU A 485 10.89 -13.12 -11.14
CA LEU A 485 10.76 -11.66 -10.98
C LEU A 485 9.83 -10.97 -11.99
N GLY A 486 9.29 -9.82 -11.61
CA GLY A 486 8.44 -8.99 -12.48
C GLY A 486 7.56 -8.01 -11.70
N VAL A 487 6.68 -7.30 -12.41
CA VAL A 487 5.61 -6.46 -11.84
C VAL A 487 4.70 -7.35 -10.96
N GLY A 488 4.54 -6.99 -9.69
CA GLY A 488 3.77 -7.79 -8.70
C GLY A 488 4.38 -9.15 -8.33
N TRP A 489 5.71 -9.30 -8.35
CA TRP A 489 6.43 -10.57 -8.15
C TRP A 489 5.92 -11.43 -6.99
N GLY A 490 5.68 -10.79 -5.84
CA GLY A 490 5.31 -11.46 -4.61
C GLY A 490 4.06 -12.33 -4.73
N ILE A 491 3.18 -12.13 -5.72
CA ILE A 491 1.96 -12.93 -5.76
C ILE A 491 2.21 -14.41 -6.10
N ARG A 492 3.14 -14.70 -7.04
CA ARG A 492 3.36 -16.08 -7.53
C ARG A 492 3.99 -16.97 -6.47
N LEU A 493 4.92 -16.43 -5.67
CA LEU A 493 5.51 -17.18 -4.57
C LEU A 493 4.43 -17.58 -3.54
N LEU A 494 3.46 -16.71 -3.28
CA LEU A 494 2.37 -16.99 -2.34
C LEU A 494 1.42 -18.03 -2.94
N TRP A 495 1.11 -17.90 -4.24
CA TRP A 495 0.31 -18.89 -4.96
C TRP A 495 0.96 -20.27 -4.93
N SER A 496 2.27 -20.38 -5.17
CA SER A 496 3.00 -21.64 -5.03
C SER A 496 2.79 -22.27 -3.66
N VAL A 497 2.98 -21.49 -2.58
CA VAL A 497 2.83 -21.97 -1.20
C VAL A 497 1.40 -22.43 -0.94
N LEU A 498 0.40 -21.61 -1.28
CA LEU A 498 -0.99 -21.91 -0.98
C LEU A 498 -1.54 -23.08 -1.81
N ALA A 499 -1.16 -23.17 -3.09
CA ALA A 499 -1.51 -24.29 -3.97
C ALA A 499 -0.67 -25.56 -3.71
N GLY A 500 0.27 -25.53 -2.76
CA GLY A 500 1.14 -26.68 -2.46
C GLY A 500 2.05 -27.08 -3.62
N CYS A 501 2.32 -26.16 -4.55
CA CYS A 501 3.24 -26.36 -5.66
C CYS A 501 4.64 -25.91 -5.22
N VAL A 502 5.66 -26.77 -5.32
CA VAL A 502 7.00 -26.45 -4.81
C VAL A 502 7.58 -25.26 -5.61
N PRO A 503 7.82 -24.09 -4.99
CA PRO A 503 8.30 -22.93 -5.71
C PRO A 503 9.75 -23.13 -6.15
N LEU A 504 10.02 -22.82 -7.42
CA LEU A 504 11.34 -22.64 -7.98
C LEU A 504 11.69 -21.15 -7.95
N LEU A 505 12.71 -20.79 -7.17
CA LEU A 505 13.27 -19.45 -7.07
C LEU A 505 14.56 -19.35 -7.88
N ALA A 506 14.43 -18.89 -9.13
CA ALA A 506 15.51 -18.76 -10.10
C ALA A 506 16.01 -17.31 -10.26
N SER A 507 15.98 -16.53 -9.16
CA SER A 507 16.47 -15.15 -9.14
C SER A 507 17.45 -14.98 -7.98
N SER A 508 18.54 -14.27 -8.24
CA SER A 508 19.60 -13.99 -7.27
C SER A 508 19.38 -12.67 -6.52
N GLU A 509 18.39 -11.87 -6.90
CA GLU A 509 18.28 -10.47 -6.46
C GLU A 509 17.14 -10.21 -5.46
N VAL A 510 16.46 -11.22 -4.94
CA VAL A 510 15.34 -11.00 -4.01
C VAL A 510 15.38 -11.90 -2.77
N SER A 511 15.15 -11.29 -1.61
CA SER A 511 14.95 -12.00 -0.35
C SER A 511 13.50 -12.52 -0.28
N PRO A 512 13.29 -13.82 0.00
CA PRO A 512 11.96 -14.36 0.20
C PRO A 512 11.38 -13.88 1.54
N TRP A 513 10.08 -13.98 1.73
CA TRP A 513 9.45 -13.43 2.94
C TRP A 513 9.91 -14.11 4.20
N PHE A 514 10.13 -13.30 5.24
CA PHE A 514 10.41 -13.79 6.58
C PHE A 514 11.53 -14.85 6.59
N ASP A 515 12.62 -14.61 5.85
CA ASP A 515 13.78 -15.50 5.71
C ASP A 515 14.45 -15.89 7.06
N ARG A 516 14.20 -15.14 8.14
CA ARG A 516 14.62 -15.48 9.51
C ARG A 516 13.68 -16.44 10.24
N VAL A 517 12.48 -16.63 9.71
CA VAL A 517 11.34 -17.34 10.34
C VAL A 517 10.98 -18.59 9.53
N LEU A 518 10.99 -18.48 8.20
CA LEU A 518 10.61 -19.55 7.28
C LEU A 518 11.85 -20.32 6.77
N PRO A 519 11.86 -21.66 6.88
CA PRO A 519 12.96 -22.48 6.39
C PRO A 519 12.84 -22.69 4.88
N TRP A 520 13.18 -21.67 4.09
CA TRP A 520 12.99 -21.69 2.63
C TRP A 520 13.73 -22.82 1.92
N GLU A 521 14.87 -23.28 2.42
CA GLU A 521 15.59 -24.45 1.92
C GLU A 521 14.74 -25.72 1.99
N GLY A 522 13.88 -25.82 3.01
CA GLY A 522 12.93 -26.91 3.21
C GLY A 522 11.61 -26.72 2.46
N MET A 523 11.34 -25.54 1.89
CA MET A 523 10.06 -25.20 1.25
C MET A 523 10.16 -25.03 -0.27
N ALA A 524 11.33 -24.61 -0.77
CA ALA A 524 11.53 -24.22 -2.16
C ALA A 524 12.73 -24.93 -2.81
N LEU A 525 12.80 -24.85 -4.14
CA LEU A 525 14.05 -25.07 -4.89
C LEU A 525 14.75 -23.71 -5.01
N LEU A 526 15.86 -23.54 -4.29
CA LEU A 526 16.62 -22.30 -4.19
C LEU A 526 17.89 -22.36 -5.04
N GLY A 527 18.42 -21.19 -5.40
CA GLY A 527 19.78 -21.06 -5.95
C GLY A 527 19.95 -21.62 -7.36
N VAL A 528 18.87 -21.82 -8.11
CA VAL A 528 18.94 -22.26 -9.50
C VAL A 528 19.40 -21.09 -10.36
N ASP A 529 20.63 -21.19 -10.86
CA ASP A 529 21.19 -20.19 -11.75
C ASP A 529 20.43 -20.19 -13.08
N GLN A 530 20.31 -19.02 -13.70
CA GLN A 530 19.59 -18.87 -14.96
C GLN A 530 20.16 -19.76 -16.08
N ARG A 531 21.46 -20.04 -16.04
CA ARG A 531 22.16 -20.92 -16.99
C ARG A 531 21.75 -22.39 -16.85
N GLU A 532 21.14 -22.77 -15.73
CA GLU A 532 20.62 -24.12 -15.50
C GLU A 532 19.17 -24.31 -15.98
N LEU A 533 18.45 -23.22 -16.25
CA LEU A 533 17.06 -23.27 -16.72
C LEU A 533 16.86 -24.15 -17.96
N PRO A 534 17.76 -24.17 -18.98
CA PRO A 534 17.63 -25.09 -20.12
C PRO A 534 17.70 -26.57 -19.72
N ARG A 535 18.39 -26.89 -18.61
CA ARG A 535 18.56 -28.26 -18.10
C ARG A 535 17.51 -28.66 -17.06
N LEU A 536 16.55 -27.77 -16.77
CA LEU A 536 15.53 -27.99 -15.74
C LEU A 536 14.76 -29.32 -15.90
N PRO A 537 14.38 -29.79 -17.11
CA PRO A 537 13.70 -31.08 -17.26
C PRO A 537 14.50 -32.26 -16.73
N ALA A 538 15.82 -32.26 -16.97
CA ALA A 538 16.73 -33.30 -16.48
C ALA A 538 16.99 -33.17 -14.98
N LEU A 539 17.13 -31.94 -14.47
CA LEU A 539 17.28 -31.68 -13.04
C LEU A 539 16.04 -32.14 -12.24
N LEU A 540 14.84 -31.79 -12.71
CA LEU A 540 13.59 -32.23 -12.09
C LEU A 540 13.37 -33.75 -12.23
N ALA A 541 13.92 -34.40 -13.25
CA ALA A 541 13.84 -35.87 -13.39
C ALA A 541 14.72 -36.60 -12.36
N ARG A 542 15.84 -35.99 -11.95
CA ARG A 542 16.78 -36.55 -10.97
C ARG A 542 16.38 -36.26 -9.52
N LEU A 543 15.48 -35.30 -9.29
CA LEU A 543 15.02 -34.97 -7.95
C LEU A 543 14.15 -36.10 -7.39
N PRO A 544 14.49 -36.70 -6.23
CA PRO A 544 13.66 -37.72 -5.62
C PRO A 544 12.26 -37.18 -5.31
N GLU A 545 11.22 -37.97 -5.58
CA GLU A 545 9.83 -37.57 -5.30
C GLU A 545 9.62 -37.26 -3.80
N GLU A 546 10.26 -38.04 -2.93
CA GLU A 546 10.27 -37.83 -1.48
C GLU A 546 10.70 -36.39 -1.12
N THR A 547 11.73 -35.85 -1.79
CA THR A 547 12.20 -34.48 -1.56
C THR A 547 11.12 -33.45 -1.87
N LEU A 548 10.38 -33.62 -2.96
CA LEU A 548 9.29 -32.71 -3.33
C LEU A 548 8.08 -32.85 -2.40
N VAL A 549 7.76 -34.08 -1.97
CA VAL A 549 6.69 -34.35 -1.00
C VAL A 549 7.00 -33.68 0.34
N GLN A 550 8.23 -33.78 0.84
CA GLN A 550 8.63 -33.11 2.09
C GLN A 550 8.56 -31.58 1.96
N LYS A 551 8.98 -31.02 0.82
CA LYS A 551 8.82 -29.59 0.55
C LYS A 551 7.35 -29.17 0.52
N GLN A 552 6.47 -29.91 -0.14
CA GLN A 552 5.03 -29.65 -0.15
C GLN A 552 4.42 -29.69 1.26
N LYS A 553 4.79 -30.67 2.09
CA LYS A 553 4.37 -30.74 3.50
C LYS A 553 4.82 -29.49 4.28
N ALA A 554 6.05 -29.04 4.06
CA ALA A 554 6.57 -27.82 4.69
C ALA A 554 5.79 -26.57 4.24
N LEU A 555 5.49 -26.43 2.94
CA LEU A 555 4.62 -25.34 2.44
C LEU A 555 3.29 -25.32 3.18
N TRP A 556 2.63 -26.47 3.29
CA TRP A 556 1.36 -26.57 3.98
C TRP A 556 1.50 -26.21 5.46
N HIS A 557 2.51 -26.73 6.15
CA HIS A 557 2.76 -26.45 7.56
C HIS A 557 2.91 -24.94 7.85
N TYR A 558 3.72 -24.24 7.04
CA TYR A 558 4.04 -22.82 7.26
C TYR A 558 3.07 -21.83 6.60
N ARG A 559 2.10 -22.27 5.80
CA ARG A 559 1.22 -21.40 5.01
C ARG A 559 0.56 -20.27 5.81
N ARG A 560 0.16 -20.52 7.07
CA ARG A 560 -0.51 -19.52 7.91
C ARG A 560 0.40 -18.36 8.30
N THR A 561 1.72 -18.56 8.29
CA THR A 561 2.71 -17.49 8.48
C THR A 561 2.65 -16.45 7.35
N LEU A 562 2.18 -16.85 6.17
CA LEU A 562 2.10 -15.98 4.98
C LEU A 562 0.70 -15.41 4.70
N LEU A 563 -0.32 -15.83 5.46
CA LEU A 563 -1.68 -15.33 5.33
C LEU A 563 -1.94 -14.20 6.33
N TRP A 564 -2.66 -13.17 5.90
CA TRP A 564 -3.06 -12.05 6.77
C TRP A 564 -4.26 -12.45 7.65
N PRO A 565 -4.49 -11.76 8.78
CA PRO A 565 -5.68 -11.99 9.59
C PRO A 565 -6.98 -11.85 8.77
N PRO A 566 -8.02 -12.66 9.06
CA PRO A 566 -8.08 -13.67 10.13
C PRO A 566 -7.48 -15.04 9.75
N ALA A 567 -7.11 -15.26 8.50
CA ALA A 567 -6.69 -16.58 8.00
C ALA A 567 -5.30 -17.02 8.50
N GLY A 568 -4.42 -16.05 8.80
CA GLY A 568 -3.08 -16.32 9.29
C GLY A 568 -2.50 -15.25 10.19
N ILE A 569 -1.18 -15.29 10.34
CA ILE A 569 -0.41 -14.54 11.31
C ILE A 569 0.68 -13.66 10.65
N ALA A 570 0.55 -13.38 9.34
CA ALA A 570 1.51 -12.56 8.60
C ALA A 570 1.70 -11.17 9.22
N TYR A 571 0.65 -10.60 9.83
CA TYR A 571 0.73 -9.36 10.60
C TYR A 571 1.75 -9.47 11.75
N ASN A 572 1.60 -10.47 12.62
CA ASN A 572 2.46 -10.70 13.77
C ASN A 572 3.92 -10.92 13.35
N VAL A 573 4.11 -11.75 12.32
CA VAL A 573 5.45 -12.08 11.81
C VAL A 573 6.10 -10.86 11.17
N THR A 574 5.35 -10.07 10.39
CA THR A 574 5.83 -8.80 9.84
C THR A 574 6.27 -7.84 10.94
N LEU A 575 5.44 -7.65 11.97
CA LEU A 575 5.75 -6.75 13.08
C LEU A 575 6.98 -7.23 13.88
N ARG A 576 7.12 -8.55 14.08
CA ARG A 576 8.29 -9.16 14.72
C ARG A 576 9.56 -8.94 13.91
N GLU A 577 9.50 -9.15 12.60
CA GLU A 577 10.63 -8.94 11.69
C GLU A 577 11.06 -7.47 11.63
N ILE A 578 10.09 -6.55 11.67
CA ILE A 578 10.34 -5.10 11.82
C ILE A 578 11.07 -4.82 13.14
N CYS A 579 10.57 -5.34 14.26
CA CYS A 579 11.18 -5.14 15.59
C CYS A 579 12.66 -5.56 15.59
N VAL A 580 12.98 -6.75 15.10
CA VAL A 580 14.35 -7.27 15.07
C VAL A 580 15.29 -6.40 14.23
N ARG A 581 14.81 -5.90 13.09
CA ARG A 581 15.60 -5.00 12.22
C ARG A 581 15.82 -3.64 12.84
N ALA A 582 14.80 -3.08 13.46
CA ALA A 582 14.90 -1.80 14.16
C ALA A 582 15.83 -1.88 15.39
N GLU A 583 15.80 -2.97 16.16
CA GLU A 583 16.80 -3.20 17.22
C GLU A 583 18.23 -3.24 16.66
N GLY A 584 18.43 -3.96 15.54
CA GLY A 584 19.72 -4.04 14.86
C GLY A 584 20.24 -2.66 14.44
N LEU A 585 19.37 -1.84 13.84
CA LEU A 585 19.69 -0.45 13.47
C LEU A 585 20.08 0.40 14.68
N ALA A 586 19.35 0.27 15.79
CA ALA A 586 19.63 1.03 17.01
C ALA A 586 20.97 0.64 17.63
N ARG A 587 21.27 -0.66 17.74
CA ARG A 587 22.56 -1.16 18.23
C ARG A 587 23.73 -0.65 17.39
N GLY A 588 23.57 -0.64 16.06
CA GLY A 588 24.57 -0.09 15.15
C GLY A 588 24.85 1.41 15.32
N ARG A 589 23.97 2.14 16.01
CA ARG A 589 24.10 3.58 16.32
C ARG A 589 24.42 3.86 17.79
N GLY A 590 24.81 2.83 18.55
CA GLY A 590 25.15 2.97 19.98
C GLY A 590 23.94 3.04 20.92
N ALA A 591 22.70 2.94 20.41
CA ALA A 591 21.50 2.88 21.23
C ALA A 591 21.27 1.44 21.73
N ARG A 592 21.03 1.28 23.04
CA ARG A 592 20.70 -0.02 23.66
C ARG A 592 19.19 -0.20 23.77
N TRP A 593 18.52 -0.46 22.65
CA TRP A 593 17.13 -0.94 22.69
C TRP A 593 17.11 -2.43 23.07
N LYS A 594 16.22 -2.78 24.00
CA LYS A 594 16.00 -4.14 24.47
C LYS A 594 14.50 -4.42 24.51
N TRP A 595 13.99 -4.91 23.39
CA TRP A 595 12.61 -5.31 23.17
C TRP A 595 12.49 -6.82 23.14
N ASP A 596 11.35 -7.32 23.60
CA ASP A 596 10.96 -8.70 23.35
C ASP A 596 10.19 -8.74 22.04
N CYS A 597 10.93 -8.87 20.93
CA CYS A 597 10.31 -8.98 19.60
C CYS A 597 9.51 -10.28 19.45
N ASP A 598 9.88 -11.35 20.16
CA ASP A 598 9.22 -12.65 20.05
C ASP A 598 7.86 -12.66 20.76
N ALA A 599 7.65 -11.77 21.74
CA ALA A 599 6.32 -11.53 22.32
C ALA A 599 5.27 -11.15 21.27
N LEU A 600 5.67 -10.58 20.11
CA LEU A 600 4.75 -10.21 19.02
C LEU A 600 4.11 -11.41 18.32
N LEU A 601 4.66 -12.61 18.50
CA LEU A 601 4.17 -13.84 17.89
C LEU A 601 3.12 -14.53 18.78
N PRO A 602 2.15 -15.25 18.19
CA PRO A 602 1.23 -16.09 18.97
C PRO A 602 1.98 -17.21 19.72
N ALA A 603 1.45 -17.56 20.90
CA ALA A 603 1.97 -18.67 21.70
C ALA A 603 2.00 -19.98 20.87
N GLY A 604 3.13 -20.68 20.85
CA GLY A 604 3.36 -21.92 20.11
C GLY A 604 4.20 -21.78 18.82
N LEU A 605 4.21 -20.60 18.17
CA LEU A 605 5.11 -20.36 17.03
C LEU A 605 6.55 -20.10 17.48
N THR A 606 6.70 -19.47 18.65
CA THR A 606 8.01 -19.17 19.27
C THR A 606 8.83 -20.43 19.50
N GLN A 607 8.19 -21.54 19.91
CA GLN A 607 8.86 -22.84 20.09
C GLN A 607 9.35 -23.45 18.77
N SER A 608 8.64 -23.26 17.65
CA SER A 608 9.08 -23.78 16.35
C SER A 608 10.18 -22.93 15.72
N LEU A 609 10.29 -21.64 16.08
CA LEU A 609 11.31 -20.74 15.55
C LEU A 609 12.67 -20.91 16.23
N HIS A 610 12.66 -21.13 17.54
CA HIS A 610 13.87 -21.41 18.32
C HIS A 610 14.40 -22.83 18.10
N SER A 611 13.57 -23.74 17.58
CA SER A 611 14.01 -25.12 17.38
C SER A 611 15.08 -25.27 16.31
N LYS A 612 15.19 -24.36 15.30
CA LYS A 612 16.20 -24.29 14.20
C LYS A 612 16.71 -25.63 13.63
N ARG A 613 15.97 -26.69 13.89
CA ARG A 613 16.21 -28.08 13.55
C ARG A 613 14.85 -28.58 13.15
N TRP A 614 14.53 -28.33 11.89
CA TRP A 614 13.80 -29.35 11.17
C TRP A 614 14.69 -30.60 11.17
N LYS A 615 14.61 -31.38 12.24
CA LYS A 615 14.87 -32.81 12.16
C LYS A 615 13.60 -33.34 11.55
N GLY A 616 13.63 -33.63 10.25
CA GLY A 616 12.54 -34.31 9.57
C GLY A 616 12.07 -35.46 10.46
N SER A 617 10.87 -35.32 11.02
CA SER A 617 10.26 -36.39 11.78
C SER A 617 9.94 -37.48 10.78
N LYS A 618 10.51 -38.66 11.04
CA LYS A 618 10.35 -39.92 10.31
C LYS A 618 8.92 -40.19 9.89
#